data_AF-A0A7X2T187-F1
#
_entry.id   AF-A0A7X2T187-F1
#
_cell.length_a   1.000
_cell.length_b   1.000
_cell.length_c   1.000
_cell.angle_alpha   90.00
_cell.angle_beta   90.00
_cell.angle_gamma   90.00
#
_symmetry.space_group_name_H-M   'P 1'
#
loop_
_entity.id
_entity.type
_entity.pdbx_description
1 polymer ?
#
loop_
_entity_poly.entity_id
_entity_poly.type
_entity_poly.pdbx_seq_one_letter_code
_entity_poly.pdbx_strand_id
1 'polypeptide(L)'
;MKLKIKFKILFNFFISAVLSLIISLFLYFGAIFLLHKCSNKLYMKFINEYNTNVYAMLLFTLSMLLIFIIIMCMIFFKRMDSITDYIEEITEKVNEAAQGDLDIQISKRGNNELSNLSENINNMADSIKKLIARERLWEKQKNNMITNLSHDLRTPLTSILGFLEIIASKKYTDEKELDHYIKIVLSKSKELEESVNQLFEFTKISNGDIKLNLAELDAGELISQSLIGFMPDFEKENMTYEIHAAKEHIKIYADPLFMVRVFNNLTSNCIKYGSSGRKLDIYISETTEGKVQIIFRNYGDMIDAKDIGTLFNRLYRAEKTCEKREGTGLGLAIVKAVVELHNGSIEVTSSKKKTDFIIEIANCKVML
;
A
#
# COMPACT_ATOMS: atom_id res chain seq x y z
N MET A 1 0.01 33.32 -11.00
CA MET A 1 1.42 33.73 -10.80
C MET A 1 1.73 33.62 -9.31
N LYS A 2 2.70 32.77 -8.91
CA LYS A 2 3.05 32.59 -7.49
C LYS A 2 3.62 33.89 -6.94
N LEU A 3 2.96 34.52 -5.98
CA LEU A 3 3.50 35.68 -5.30
C LEU A 3 4.46 35.20 -4.22
N LYS A 4 5.76 35.48 -4.39
CA LYS A 4 6.75 35.15 -3.36
C LYS A 4 6.40 35.86 -2.05
N ILE A 5 6.60 35.20 -0.90
CA ILE A 5 6.42 35.82 0.44
C ILE A 5 7.21 37.12 0.53
N LYS A 6 8.43 37.16 -0.03
CA LYS A 6 9.26 38.37 -0.11
C LYS A 6 8.51 39.55 -0.76
N PHE A 7 7.72 39.29 -1.80
CA PHE A 7 6.90 40.33 -2.45
C PHE A 7 5.75 40.79 -1.55
N LYS A 8 5.10 39.87 -0.81
CA LYS A 8 4.06 40.22 0.15
C LYS A 8 4.62 41.07 1.31
N ILE A 9 5.83 40.74 1.80
CA ILE A 9 6.53 41.53 2.82
C ILE A 9 6.86 42.93 2.28
N LEU A 10 7.43 43.02 1.08
CA LEU A 10 7.77 44.31 0.45
C LEU A 10 6.52 45.16 0.21
N PHE A 11 5.43 44.53 -0.24
CA PHE A 11 4.14 45.18 -0.43
C PHE A 11 3.54 45.68 0.88
N ASN A 12 3.60 44.89 1.95
CA ASN A 12 3.19 45.30 3.29
C ASN A 12 4.05 46.47 3.81
N PHE A 13 5.37 46.46 3.57
CA PHE A 13 6.27 47.57 3.90
C PHE A 13 5.87 48.85 3.17
N PHE A 14 5.67 48.77 1.85
CA PHE A 14 5.28 49.93 1.03
C PHE A 14 3.93 50.51 1.47
N ILE A 15 2.91 49.66 1.68
CA ILE A 15 1.61 50.09 2.20
C ILE A 15 1.75 50.77 3.57
N SER A 16 2.55 50.19 4.47
CA SER A 16 2.75 50.75 5.80
C SER A 16 3.41 52.12 5.74
N ALA A 17 4.38 52.31 4.84
CA ALA A 17 5.03 53.61 4.61
C ALA A 17 4.08 54.66 4.02
N VAL A 18 3.22 54.29 3.07
CA VAL A 18 2.24 55.21 2.48
C VAL A 18 1.17 55.60 3.51
N LEU A 19 0.61 54.63 4.24
CA LEU A 19 -0.37 54.90 5.29
C LEU A 19 0.21 55.75 6.43
N SER A 20 1.43 55.43 6.89
CA SER A 20 2.07 56.23 7.94
C SER A 20 2.36 57.65 7.47
N LEU A 21 2.69 57.86 6.19
CA LEU A 21 2.87 59.19 5.62
C LEU A 21 1.55 59.98 5.65
N ILE A 22 0.46 59.38 5.19
CA ILE A 22 -0.86 60.01 5.20
C ILE A 22 -1.30 60.35 6.64
N ILE A 23 -1.15 59.41 7.58
CA ILE A 23 -1.55 59.60 8.97
C ILE A 23 -0.69 60.67 9.64
N SER A 24 0.64 60.65 9.46
CA SER A 24 1.54 61.64 10.05
C SER A 24 1.31 63.05 9.49
N LEU A 25 1.08 63.19 8.17
CA LEU A 25 0.70 64.46 7.56
C LEU A 25 -0.65 64.97 8.09
N PHE A 26 -1.65 64.08 8.23
CA PHE A 26 -2.95 64.45 8.78
C PHE A 26 -2.84 64.92 10.23
N LEU A 27 -2.11 64.18 11.08
CA LEU A 27 -1.85 64.55 12.47
C LEU A 27 -1.15 65.91 12.56
N TYR A 28 -0.19 66.14 11.67
CA TYR A 28 0.57 67.38 11.60
C TYR A 28 -0.26 68.58 11.20
N PHE A 29 -0.91 68.53 10.03
CA PHE A 29 -1.75 69.62 9.57
C PHE A 29 -2.91 69.86 10.53
N GLY A 30 -3.46 68.81 11.14
CA GLY A 30 -4.44 68.89 12.21
C GLY A 30 -3.92 69.63 13.44
N ALA A 31 -2.71 69.30 13.91
CA ALA A 31 -2.09 69.97 15.06
C ALA A 31 -1.85 71.46 14.81
N ILE A 32 -1.34 71.82 13.61
CA ILE A 32 -1.14 73.22 13.21
C ILE A 32 -2.47 73.96 13.12
N PHE A 33 -3.47 73.36 12.49
CA PHE A 33 -4.81 73.94 12.36
C PHE A 33 -5.46 74.18 13.72
N LEU A 34 -5.35 73.22 14.65
CA LEU A 34 -5.83 73.36 16.02
C LEU A 34 -5.08 74.47 16.78
N LEU A 35 -3.75 74.55 16.63
CA LEU A 35 -2.94 75.60 17.24
C LEU A 35 -3.39 76.99 16.76
N HIS A 36 -3.60 77.14 15.44
CA HIS A 36 -4.09 78.38 14.83
C HIS A 36 -5.47 78.78 15.38
N LYS A 37 -6.41 77.82 15.44
CA LYS A 37 -7.78 78.05 15.91
C LYS A 37 -7.86 78.35 17.41
N CYS A 38 -7.00 77.73 18.23
CA CYS A 38 -7.03 77.85 19.68
C CYS A 38 -6.36 79.15 20.18
N SER A 39 -5.21 79.52 19.61
CA SER A 39 -4.50 80.75 20.00
C SER A 39 -3.65 81.30 18.86
N ASN A 40 -4.16 82.33 18.19
CA ASN A 40 -3.43 82.99 17.10
C ASN A 40 -2.08 83.58 17.57
N LYS A 41 -2.00 84.07 18.82
CA LYS A 41 -0.74 84.58 19.38
C LYS A 41 0.31 83.46 19.54
N LEU A 42 -0.10 82.27 19.98
CA LEU A 42 0.80 81.13 20.14
C LEU A 42 1.24 80.57 18.79
N TYR A 43 0.31 80.51 17.82
CA TYR A 43 0.59 80.13 16.44
C TYR A 43 1.64 81.05 15.79
N MET A 44 1.46 82.37 15.85
CA MET A 44 2.41 83.31 15.27
C MET A 44 3.79 83.24 15.96
N LYS A 45 3.83 83.01 17.27
CA LYS A 45 5.10 82.79 18.00
C LYS A 45 5.80 81.52 17.53
N PHE A 46 5.07 80.42 17.37
CA PHE A 46 5.60 79.15 16.87
C PHE A 46 6.17 79.28 15.45
N ILE A 47 5.42 79.89 14.53
CA ILE A 47 5.86 80.09 13.14
C ILE A 47 7.10 80.99 13.07
N ASN A 48 7.15 82.05 13.88
CA ASN A 48 8.31 82.94 13.92
C ASN A 48 9.58 82.22 14.44
N GLU A 49 9.43 81.42 15.50
CA GLU A 49 10.52 80.59 16.05
C GLU A 49 10.99 79.55 15.03
N TYR A 50 10.06 78.84 14.38
CA TYR A 50 10.38 77.85 13.35
C TYR A 50 11.14 78.46 12.17
N ASN A 51 10.76 79.66 11.73
CA ASN A 51 11.39 80.32 10.58
C ASN A 51 12.72 81.01 10.90
N THR A 52 12.93 81.46 12.14
CA THR A 52 14.11 82.25 12.52
C THR A 52 15.19 81.42 13.22
N ASN A 53 14.81 80.37 13.94
CA ASN A 53 15.72 79.53 14.72
C ASN A 53 15.94 78.17 14.04
N VAL A 54 17.13 77.99 13.46
CA VAL A 54 17.53 76.74 12.76
C VAL A 54 17.43 75.52 13.66
N TYR A 55 17.77 75.64 14.96
CA TYR A 55 17.66 74.52 15.90
C TYR A 55 16.21 74.12 16.16
N ALA A 56 15.30 75.09 16.25
CA ALA A 56 13.87 74.83 16.40
C ALA A 56 13.30 74.14 15.14
N MET A 57 13.71 74.59 13.95
CA MET A 57 13.36 73.95 12.68
C MET A 57 13.81 72.48 12.64
N LEU A 58 15.07 72.21 12.98
CA LEU A 58 15.64 70.85 12.99
C LEU A 58 14.98 69.94 14.02
N LEU A 59 14.75 70.42 15.23
CA LEU A 59 14.10 69.62 16.28
C LEU A 59 12.67 69.24 15.88
N PHE A 60 11.95 70.16 15.24
CA PHE A 60 10.61 69.91 14.75
C PHE A 60 10.58 68.90 13.60
N THR A 61 11.46 69.03 12.60
CA THR A 61 11.54 68.07 11.48
C THR A 61 11.93 66.68 11.96
N LEU A 62 12.85 66.57 12.92
CA LEU A 62 13.23 65.30 13.55
C LEU A 62 12.07 64.68 14.33
N SER A 63 11.31 65.47 15.09
CA SER A 63 10.14 64.96 15.83
C SER A 63 9.06 64.38 14.90
N MET A 64 8.85 65.03 13.75
CA MET A 64 7.93 64.59 12.71
C MET A 64 8.37 63.27 12.07
N LEU A 65 9.67 63.17 11.75
CA LEU A 65 10.26 61.95 11.22
C LEU A 65 10.17 60.80 12.24
N LEU A 66 10.37 61.08 13.53
CA LEU A 66 10.21 60.09 14.59
C LEU A 66 8.77 59.57 14.70
N ILE A 67 7.78 60.46 14.69
CA ILE A 67 6.35 60.08 14.72
C ILE A 67 6.00 59.23 13.50
N PHE A 68 6.47 59.62 12.31
CA PHE A 68 6.27 58.85 11.08
C PHE A 68 6.84 57.43 11.21
N ILE A 69 8.08 57.28 11.71
CA ILE A 69 8.72 55.97 11.89
C ILE A 69 7.95 55.10 12.88
N ILE A 70 7.51 55.66 14.02
CA ILE A 70 6.75 54.92 15.03
C ILE A 70 5.44 54.38 14.43
N ILE A 71 4.68 55.23 13.73
CA ILE A 71 3.43 54.83 13.09
C ILE A 71 3.69 53.78 12.01
N MET A 72 4.75 53.95 11.20
CA MET A 72 5.13 53.00 10.16
C MET A 72 5.43 51.62 10.76
N CYS A 73 6.26 51.56 11.81
CA CYS A 73 6.59 50.32 12.51
C CYS A 73 5.32 49.64 13.05
N MET A 74 4.43 50.38 13.73
CA MET A 74 3.20 49.81 14.28
C MET A 74 2.31 49.17 13.20
N ILE A 75 2.11 49.86 12.07
CA ILE A 75 1.30 49.33 10.96
C ILE A 75 2.00 48.11 10.34
N PHE A 76 3.31 48.17 10.16
CA PHE A 76 4.08 47.09 9.57
C PHE A 76 4.03 45.80 10.40
N PHE A 77 4.26 45.88 11.72
CA PHE A 77 4.18 44.73 12.61
C PHE A 77 2.78 44.10 12.60
N LYS A 78 1.72 44.91 12.70
CA LYS A 78 0.34 44.39 12.64
C LYS A 78 0.01 43.68 11.33
N ARG A 79 0.60 44.12 10.21
CA ARG A 79 0.44 43.44 8.92
C ARG A 79 1.28 42.15 8.81
N MET A 80 2.31 42.01 9.64
CA MET A 80 3.16 40.82 9.69
C MET A 80 2.49 39.67 10.47
N ASP A 81 1.62 39.96 11.44
CA ASP A 81 0.91 38.96 12.26
C ASP A 81 0.29 37.84 11.41
N SER A 82 -0.39 38.17 10.30
CA SER A 82 -0.97 37.16 9.39
C SER A 82 0.03 36.14 8.81
N ILE A 83 1.32 36.49 8.69
CA ILE A 83 2.38 35.58 8.25
C ILE A 83 2.90 34.79 9.45
N THR A 84 3.16 35.46 10.57
CA THR A 84 3.66 34.83 11.81
C THR A 84 2.68 33.79 12.34
N ASP A 85 1.38 34.12 12.42
CA ASP A 85 0.32 33.21 12.86
C ASP A 85 0.24 31.96 11.98
N TYR A 86 0.51 32.10 10.68
CA TYR A 86 0.48 30.96 9.76
C TYR A 86 1.69 30.04 9.96
N ILE A 87 2.85 30.60 10.27
CA ILE A 87 4.04 29.83 10.61
C ILE A 87 3.85 29.11 11.95
N GLU A 88 3.20 29.76 12.91
CA GLU A 88 2.86 29.16 14.21
C GLU A 88 1.89 27.98 14.05
N GLU A 89 0.82 28.12 13.26
CA GLU A 89 -0.09 27.01 12.93
C GLU A 89 0.66 25.84 12.27
N ILE A 90 1.52 26.12 11.28
CA ILE A 90 2.32 25.06 10.63
C ILE A 90 3.21 24.36 11.66
N THR A 91 3.86 25.11 12.55
CA THR A 91 4.78 24.58 13.55
C THR A 91 4.04 23.71 14.57
N GLU A 92 2.90 24.18 15.06
CA GLU A 92 2.03 23.43 15.98
C GLU A 92 1.59 22.10 15.35
N LYS A 93 1.06 22.14 14.13
CA LYS A 93 0.61 20.94 13.42
C LYS A 93 1.72 19.96 13.09
N VAL A 94 2.92 20.45 12.75
CA VAL A 94 4.08 19.57 12.55
C VAL A 94 4.50 18.91 13.86
N ASN A 95 4.42 19.61 14.99
CA ASN A 95 4.71 19.03 16.30
C ASN A 95 3.67 17.97 16.71
N GLU A 96 2.38 18.19 16.43
CA GLU A 96 1.34 17.17 16.60
C GLU A 96 1.66 15.89 15.80
N ALA A 97 2.03 16.04 14.51
CA ALA A 97 2.46 14.92 13.68
C ALA A 97 3.71 14.21 14.20
N ALA A 98 4.68 14.95 14.73
CA ALA A 98 5.89 14.36 15.33
C ALA A 98 5.59 13.56 16.61
N GLN A 99 4.51 13.90 17.33
CA GLN A 99 4.04 13.16 18.50
C GLN A 99 3.18 11.94 18.15
N GLY A 100 2.91 11.72 16.86
CA GLY A 100 2.19 10.56 16.34
C GLY A 100 0.75 10.83 15.92
N ASP A 101 0.26 12.07 16.04
CA ASP A 101 -1.05 12.44 15.50
C ASP A 101 -0.92 12.81 14.02
N LEU A 102 -1.20 11.85 13.14
CA LEU A 102 -1.13 12.05 11.70
C LEU A 102 -2.44 12.55 11.08
N ASP A 103 -3.47 12.85 11.89
CA ASP A 103 -4.74 13.42 11.41
C ASP A 103 -4.70 14.96 11.34
N ILE A 104 -3.52 15.48 11.02
CA ILE A 104 -3.29 16.92 10.90
C ILE A 104 -3.79 17.44 9.56
N GLN A 105 -4.41 18.62 9.60
CA GLN A 105 -4.81 19.35 8.41
C GLN A 105 -4.45 20.82 8.56
N ILE A 106 -3.39 21.24 7.85
CA ILE A 106 -2.98 22.64 7.82
C ILE A 106 -3.82 23.37 6.77
N SER A 107 -4.49 24.45 7.16
CA SER A 107 -5.34 25.22 6.26
C SER A 107 -4.51 25.96 5.20
N LYS A 108 -4.93 25.88 3.93
CA LYS A 108 -4.26 26.58 2.83
C LYS A 108 -4.60 28.07 2.85
N ARG A 109 -3.65 28.93 3.23
CA ARG A 109 -3.84 30.40 3.27
C ARG A 109 -3.07 31.09 2.12
N GLY A 110 -3.81 31.58 1.13
CA GLY A 110 -3.24 32.31 -0.01
C GLY A 110 -2.57 31.39 -1.05
N ASN A 111 -1.72 31.98 -1.90
CA ASN A 111 -1.02 31.27 -2.97
C ASN A 111 0.46 31.68 -3.02
N ASN A 112 1.21 31.23 -2.02
CA ASN A 112 2.63 31.54 -1.79
C ASN A 112 3.41 30.28 -1.37
N GLU A 113 4.66 30.45 -0.95
CA GLU A 113 5.52 29.34 -0.53
C GLU A 113 5.03 28.65 0.75
N LEU A 114 4.42 29.36 1.71
CA LEU A 114 3.86 28.74 2.93
C LEU A 114 2.63 27.88 2.62
N SER A 115 1.77 28.31 1.70
CA SER A 115 0.63 27.50 1.27
C SER A 115 1.07 26.21 0.58
N ASN A 116 2.17 26.26 -0.19
CA ASN A 116 2.74 25.05 -0.79
C ASN A 116 3.41 24.15 0.26
N LEU A 117 4.11 24.73 1.24
CA LEU A 117 4.70 23.98 2.35
C LEU A 117 3.62 23.24 3.13
N SER A 118 2.50 23.90 3.44
CA SER A 118 1.35 23.30 4.13
C SER A 118 0.76 22.13 3.35
N GLU A 119 0.58 22.29 2.03
CA GLU A 119 0.08 21.23 1.16
C GLU A 119 1.04 20.03 1.11
N ASN A 120 2.35 20.29 1.02
CA ASN A 120 3.36 19.24 1.06
C ASN A 120 3.38 18.50 2.41
N ILE A 121 3.21 19.21 3.54
CA ILE A 121 3.15 18.60 4.87
C ILE A 121 1.90 17.74 5.02
N ASN A 122 0.72 18.20 4.58
CA ASN A 122 -0.50 17.41 4.59
C ASN A 122 -0.33 16.13 3.76
N ASN A 123 0.21 16.24 2.54
CA ASN A 123 0.49 15.08 1.68
C ASN A 123 1.49 14.10 2.32
N MET A 124 2.48 14.62 3.05
CA MET A 124 3.45 13.80 3.79
C MET A 124 2.75 13.06 4.93
N ALA A 125 1.93 13.72 5.74
CA ALA A 125 1.18 13.11 6.84
C ALA A 125 0.27 11.98 6.33
N ASP A 126 -0.47 12.22 5.25
CA ASP A 126 -1.32 11.21 4.58
C ASP A 126 -0.50 10.02 4.07
N SER A 127 0.67 10.29 3.49
CA SER A 127 1.56 9.23 2.98
C SER A 127 2.09 8.36 4.12
N ILE A 128 2.51 8.97 5.23
CA ILE A 128 2.96 8.25 6.43
C ILE A 128 1.82 7.42 7.02
N LYS A 129 0.60 7.99 7.14
CA LYS A 129 -0.59 7.29 7.62
C LYS A 129 -0.88 6.04 6.79
N LYS A 130 -0.80 6.14 5.46
CA LYS A 130 -0.95 5.00 4.53
C LYS A 130 0.19 3.98 4.65
N LEU A 131 1.41 4.40 4.96
CA LEU A 131 2.54 3.49 5.18
C LEU A 131 2.35 2.69 6.47
N ILE A 132 2.02 3.36 7.58
CA ILE A 132 1.75 2.69 8.87
C ILE A 132 0.57 1.72 8.76
N ALA A 133 -0.51 2.10 8.07
CA ALA A 133 -1.65 1.22 7.86
C ALA A 133 -1.26 -0.04 7.07
N ARG A 134 -0.42 0.11 6.03
CA ARG A 134 0.12 -1.01 5.26
C ARG A 134 1.04 -1.89 6.11
N GLU A 135 1.93 -1.28 6.90
CA GLU A 135 2.83 -2.01 7.80
C GLU A 135 2.06 -2.84 8.82
N ARG A 136 1.06 -2.26 9.49
CA ARG A 136 0.20 -2.98 10.44
C ARG A 136 -0.55 -4.15 9.79
N LEU A 137 -1.05 -3.94 8.56
CA LEU A 137 -1.69 -5.02 7.80
C LEU A 137 -0.68 -6.14 7.49
N TRP A 138 0.52 -5.78 7.06
CA TRP A 138 1.62 -6.71 6.81
C TRP A 138 2.03 -7.49 8.07
N GLU A 139 2.19 -6.83 9.21
CA GLU A 139 2.50 -7.48 10.48
C GLU A 139 1.40 -8.45 10.91
N LYS A 140 0.13 -8.05 10.79
CA LYS A 140 -1.01 -8.92 11.09
C LYS A 140 -1.02 -10.16 10.17
N GLN A 141 -0.78 -9.97 8.88
CA GLN A 141 -0.68 -11.08 7.93
C GLN A 141 0.50 -12.01 8.25
N LYS A 142 1.66 -11.48 8.63
CA LYS A 142 2.82 -12.26 9.08
C LYS A 142 2.50 -13.08 10.34
N ASN A 143 1.86 -12.48 11.34
CA ASN A 143 1.54 -13.16 12.59
C ASN A 143 0.47 -14.24 12.40
N ASN A 144 -0.56 -13.96 11.59
CA ASN A 144 -1.55 -14.96 11.20
C ASN A 144 -0.89 -16.13 10.45
N MET A 145 0.09 -15.82 9.58
CA MET A 145 0.84 -16.83 8.86
C MET A 145 1.59 -17.77 9.80
N ILE A 146 2.36 -17.24 10.75
CA ILE A 146 3.10 -18.04 11.73
C ILE A 146 2.15 -18.92 12.56
N THR A 147 0.99 -18.38 12.95
CA THR A 147 0.01 -19.10 13.76
C THR A 147 -0.60 -20.28 13.00
N ASN A 148 -1.04 -20.07 11.76
CA ASN A 148 -1.62 -21.12 10.93
C ASN A 148 -0.59 -22.20 10.58
N LEU A 149 0.65 -21.80 10.24
CA LEU A 149 1.74 -22.74 10.00
C LEU A 149 2.02 -23.61 11.24
N SER A 150 2.04 -23.00 12.42
CA SER A 150 2.26 -23.73 13.67
C SER A 150 1.18 -24.79 13.91
N HIS A 151 -0.07 -24.50 13.53
CA HIS A 151 -1.19 -25.44 13.64
C HIS A 151 -1.06 -26.59 12.62
N ASP A 152 -0.78 -26.26 11.37
CA ASP A 152 -0.71 -27.23 10.27
C ASP A 152 0.50 -28.16 10.40
N LEU A 153 1.61 -27.71 10.99
CA LEU A 153 2.74 -28.58 11.32
C LEU A 153 2.48 -29.45 12.55
N ARG A 154 1.75 -28.93 13.56
CA ARG A 154 1.47 -29.65 14.81
C ARG A 154 0.56 -30.85 14.60
N THR A 155 -0.42 -30.77 13.71
CA THR A 155 -1.41 -31.83 13.47
C THR A 155 -0.80 -33.16 12.97
N PRO A 156 -0.01 -33.18 11.87
CA PRO A 156 0.66 -34.40 11.42
C PRO A 156 1.71 -34.85 12.43
N LEU A 157 2.45 -33.92 13.07
CA LEU A 157 3.44 -34.26 14.09
C LEU A 157 2.82 -34.99 15.29
N THR A 158 1.70 -34.50 15.80
CA THR A 158 0.98 -35.13 16.93
C THR A 158 0.48 -36.52 16.55
N SER A 159 0.01 -36.70 15.31
CA SER A 159 -0.42 -38.00 14.79
C SER A 159 0.76 -38.97 14.68
N ILE A 160 1.90 -38.52 14.15
CA ILE A 160 3.14 -39.30 14.05
C ILE A 160 3.57 -39.78 15.44
N LEU A 161 3.66 -38.85 16.41
CA LEU A 161 4.06 -39.18 17.77
C LEU A 161 3.07 -40.17 18.42
N GLY A 162 1.77 -39.95 18.28
CA GLY A 162 0.75 -40.84 18.85
C GLY A 162 0.82 -42.27 18.30
N PHE A 163 0.94 -42.44 16.98
CA PHE A 163 1.09 -43.78 16.39
C PHE A 163 2.44 -44.42 16.75
N LEU A 164 3.52 -43.65 16.81
CA LEU A 164 4.82 -44.15 17.29
C LEU A 164 4.76 -44.60 18.75
N GLU A 165 4.03 -43.89 19.63
CA GLU A 165 3.82 -44.30 21.03
C GLU A 165 3.04 -45.63 21.13
N ILE A 166 2.02 -45.82 20.29
CA ILE A 166 1.26 -47.08 20.20
C ILE A 166 2.17 -48.23 19.75
N ILE A 167 2.96 -48.01 18.69
CA ILE A 167 3.91 -48.98 18.16
C ILE A 167 4.99 -49.32 19.20
N ALA A 168 5.59 -48.30 19.83
CA ALA A 168 6.65 -48.46 20.83
C ALA A 168 6.16 -49.17 22.09
N SER A 169 4.91 -48.92 22.50
CA SER A 169 4.25 -49.60 23.62
C SER A 169 3.78 -51.02 23.29
N LYS A 170 3.99 -51.50 22.05
CA LYS A 170 3.47 -52.77 21.53
C LYS A 170 1.96 -52.93 21.72
N LYS A 171 1.22 -51.81 21.64
CA LYS A 171 -0.25 -51.77 21.76
C LYS A 171 -0.92 -51.98 20.40
N TYR A 172 -0.61 -53.11 19.76
CA TYR A 172 -1.24 -53.55 18.51
C TYR A 172 -1.59 -55.05 18.64
N THR A 173 -2.66 -55.46 17.97
CA THR A 173 -3.24 -56.80 18.07
C THR A 173 -2.62 -57.80 17.11
N ASP A 174 -2.24 -57.36 15.90
CA ASP A 174 -1.61 -58.19 14.89
C ASP A 174 -0.62 -57.41 14.01
N GLU A 175 0.08 -58.13 13.12
CA GLU A 175 1.05 -57.55 12.19
C GLU A 175 0.39 -56.66 11.12
N LYS A 176 -0.89 -56.87 10.81
CA LYS A 176 -1.63 -56.02 9.85
C LYS A 176 -1.91 -54.64 10.45
N GLU A 177 -2.26 -54.59 11.73
CA GLU A 177 -2.49 -53.35 12.47
C GLU A 177 -1.18 -52.57 12.63
N LEU A 178 -0.06 -53.26 12.88
CA LEU A 178 1.28 -52.66 12.87
C LEU A 178 1.64 -52.05 11.50
N ASP A 179 1.45 -52.79 10.42
CA ASP A 179 1.69 -52.29 9.05
C ASP A 179 0.77 -51.09 8.72
N HIS A 180 -0.48 -51.13 9.17
CA HIS A 180 -1.41 -50.01 9.05
C HIS A 180 -0.91 -48.75 9.77
N TYR A 181 -0.45 -48.86 11.03
CA TYR A 181 0.11 -47.74 11.78
C TYR A 181 1.39 -47.19 11.13
N ILE A 182 2.29 -48.04 10.65
CA ILE A 182 3.50 -47.63 9.92
C ILE A 182 3.13 -46.84 8.66
N LYS A 183 2.12 -47.30 7.90
CA LYS A 183 1.62 -46.59 6.72
C LYS A 183 1.04 -45.22 7.07
N ILE A 184 0.33 -45.10 8.19
CA ILE A 184 -0.17 -43.80 8.67
C ILE A 184 1.00 -42.87 9.02
N VAL A 185 1.98 -43.35 9.79
CA VAL A 185 3.17 -42.56 10.16
C VAL A 185 3.90 -42.08 8.91
N LEU A 186 4.13 -42.95 7.92
CA LEU A 186 4.78 -42.59 6.67
C LEU A 186 3.97 -41.54 5.89
N SER A 187 2.65 -41.71 5.80
CA SER A 187 1.76 -40.76 5.13
C SER A 187 1.81 -39.38 5.79
N LYS A 188 1.72 -39.32 7.13
CA LYS A 188 1.78 -38.06 7.88
C LYS A 188 3.16 -37.41 7.84
N SER A 189 4.22 -38.20 7.73
CA SER A 189 5.59 -37.68 7.56
C SER A 189 5.77 -37.00 6.20
N LYS A 190 5.21 -37.57 5.14
CA LYS A 190 5.21 -36.96 3.79
C LYS A 190 4.38 -35.67 3.75
N GLU A 191 3.22 -35.64 4.41
CA GLU A 191 2.41 -34.42 4.52
C GLU A 191 3.15 -33.29 5.26
N LEU A 192 3.88 -33.65 6.32
CA LEU A 192 4.72 -32.71 7.07
C LEU A 192 5.88 -32.18 6.21
N GLU A 193 6.56 -33.05 5.47
CA GLU A 193 7.63 -32.68 4.54
C GLU A 193 7.11 -31.71 3.46
N GLU A 194 5.96 -32.00 2.85
CA GLU A 194 5.35 -31.13 1.86
C GLU A 194 5.02 -29.75 2.45
N SER A 195 4.44 -29.70 3.65
CA SER A 195 4.10 -28.45 4.34
C SER A 195 5.34 -27.59 4.62
N VAL A 196 6.45 -28.22 5.04
CA VAL A 196 7.73 -27.54 5.27
C VAL A 196 8.33 -27.02 3.95
N ASN A 197 8.29 -27.82 2.88
CA ASN A 197 8.80 -27.42 1.58
C ASN A 197 8.02 -26.24 0.98
N GLN A 198 6.69 -26.25 1.09
CA GLN A 198 5.83 -25.14 0.67
C GLN A 198 6.15 -23.85 1.44
N LEU A 199 6.46 -23.96 2.74
CA LEU A 199 6.90 -22.82 3.55
C LEU A 199 8.25 -22.25 3.08
N PHE A 200 9.26 -23.10 2.91
CA PHE A 200 10.58 -22.66 2.45
C PHE A 200 10.51 -21.99 1.08
N GLU A 201 9.75 -22.58 0.16
CA GLU A 201 9.52 -22.00 -1.15
C GLU A 201 8.88 -20.62 -1.05
N PHE A 202 7.79 -20.52 -0.27
CA PHE A 202 7.07 -19.28 -0.12
C PHE A 202 7.94 -18.15 0.47
N THR A 203 8.77 -18.46 1.47
CA THR A 203 9.69 -17.49 2.07
C THR A 203 10.74 -17.01 1.07
N LYS A 204 11.29 -17.91 0.23
CA LYS A 204 12.21 -17.52 -0.85
C LYS A 204 11.55 -16.59 -1.86
N ILE A 205 10.33 -16.90 -2.31
CA ILE A 205 9.60 -16.06 -3.28
C ILE A 205 9.28 -14.70 -2.67
N SER A 206 8.80 -14.68 -1.42
CA SER A 206 8.37 -13.45 -0.75
C SER A 206 9.49 -12.47 -0.45
N ASN A 207 10.71 -12.96 -0.21
CA ASN A 207 11.85 -12.09 0.09
C ASN A 207 12.52 -11.52 -1.17
N GLY A 208 12.08 -11.92 -2.38
CA GLY A 208 12.68 -11.47 -3.63
C GLY A 208 14.07 -12.06 -3.92
N ASP A 209 14.50 -13.08 -3.15
CA ASP A 209 15.82 -13.71 -3.28
C ASP A 209 15.93 -14.68 -4.48
N ILE A 210 14.92 -14.71 -5.35
CA ILE A 210 14.83 -15.66 -6.47
C ILE A 210 15.23 -14.98 -7.77
N LYS A 211 16.25 -15.53 -8.43
CA LYS A 211 16.55 -15.25 -9.83
C LYS A 211 15.81 -16.26 -10.70
N LEU A 212 14.90 -15.79 -11.55
CA LEU A 212 14.22 -16.63 -12.54
C LEU A 212 15.19 -17.05 -13.64
N ASN A 213 15.12 -18.34 -14.01
CA ASN A 213 15.78 -18.85 -15.20
C ASN A 213 14.74 -18.96 -16.33
N LEU A 214 14.47 -17.83 -16.97
CA LEU A 214 13.45 -17.73 -18.01
C LEU A 214 13.86 -18.48 -19.28
N ALA A 215 12.95 -19.33 -19.76
CA ALA A 215 13.09 -20.06 -21.02
C ALA A 215 11.80 -19.96 -21.84
N GLU A 216 11.92 -20.18 -23.15
CA GLU A 216 10.77 -20.35 -24.03
C GLU A 216 10.26 -21.78 -23.91
N LEU A 217 8.97 -21.93 -23.56
CA LEU A 217 8.35 -23.21 -23.22
C LEU A 217 7.04 -23.39 -23.96
N ASP A 218 6.72 -24.63 -24.30
CA ASP A 218 5.39 -25.00 -24.77
C ASP A 218 4.45 -25.19 -23.58
N ALA A 219 3.41 -24.35 -23.51
CA ALA A 219 2.45 -24.40 -22.41
C ALA A 219 1.65 -25.71 -22.39
N GLY A 220 1.29 -26.24 -23.56
CA GLY A 220 0.52 -27.48 -23.69
C GLY A 220 1.32 -28.69 -23.25
N GLU A 221 2.59 -28.80 -23.67
CA GLU A 221 3.48 -29.88 -23.24
C GLU A 221 3.76 -29.81 -21.73
N LEU A 222 4.05 -28.63 -21.19
CA LEU A 222 4.39 -28.47 -19.78
C LEU A 222 3.20 -28.81 -18.86
N ILE A 223 1.99 -28.39 -19.24
CA ILE A 223 0.75 -28.77 -18.54
C ILE A 223 0.52 -30.27 -18.64
N SER A 224 0.66 -30.85 -19.84
CA SER A 224 0.47 -32.30 -20.05
C SER A 224 1.42 -33.12 -19.18
N GLN A 225 2.70 -32.75 -19.12
CA GLN A 225 3.70 -33.38 -18.24
C GLN A 225 3.32 -33.26 -16.76
N SER A 226 2.82 -32.09 -16.35
CA SER A 226 2.39 -31.86 -14.96
C SER A 226 1.20 -32.76 -14.57
N LEU A 227 0.25 -32.97 -15.48
CA LEU A 227 -0.95 -33.77 -15.23
C LEU A 227 -0.68 -35.27 -15.13
N ILE A 228 0.36 -35.80 -15.79
CA ILE A 228 0.72 -37.24 -15.71
C ILE A 228 0.94 -37.67 -14.25
N GLY A 229 1.53 -36.80 -13.43
CA GLY A 229 1.75 -37.08 -12.00
C GLY A 229 0.47 -37.24 -11.18
N PHE A 230 -0.65 -36.67 -11.66
CA PHE A 230 -1.94 -36.68 -10.96
C PHE A 230 -2.89 -37.79 -11.46
N MET A 231 -2.49 -38.64 -12.42
CA MET A 231 -3.33 -39.72 -12.91
C MET A 231 -3.92 -40.61 -11.78
N PRO A 232 -3.15 -41.02 -10.75
CA PRO A 232 -3.71 -41.79 -9.64
C PRO A 232 -4.77 -41.02 -8.83
N ASP A 233 -4.60 -39.70 -8.68
CA ASP A 233 -5.55 -38.86 -7.95
C ASP A 233 -6.84 -38.65 -8.75
N PHE A 234 -6.73 -38.47 -10.07
CA PHE A 234 -7.89 -38.43 -10.97
C PHE A 234 -8.68 -39.74 -10.92
N GLU A 235 -7.99 -40.90 -10.95
CA GLU A 235 -8.63 -42.21 -10.83
C GLU A 235 -9.33 -42.38 -9.48
N LYS A 236 -8.65 -42.02 -8.38
CA LYS A 236 -9.19 -42.13 -7.02
C LYS A 236 -10.46 -41.31 -6.84
N GLU A 237 -10.49 -40.09 -7.38
CA GLU A 237 -11.65 -39.18 -7.27
C GLU A 237 -12.67 -39.37 -8.42
N ASN A 238 -12.48 -40.34 -9.31
CA ASN A 238 -13.31 -40.58 -10.51
C ASN A 238 -13.50 -39.32 -11.37
N MET A 239 -12.40 -38.60 -11.62
CA MET A 239 -12.36 -37.38 -12.41
C MET A 239 -11.65 -37.61 -13.75
N THR A 240 -12.08 -36.91 -14.79
CA THR A 240 -11.37 -36.84 -16.08
C THR A 240 -10.82 -35.44 -16.35
N TYR A 241 -9.84 -35.33 -17.25
CA TYR A 241 -9.32 -34.04 -17.70
C TYR A 241 -9.26 -33.96 -19.23
N GLU A 242 -9.44 -32.75 -19.77
CA GLU A 242 -9.28 -32.44 -21.19
C GLU A 242 -8.50 -31.13 -21.37
N ILE A 243 -7.58 -31.12 -22.35
CA ILE A 243 -6.82 -29.93 -22.73
C ILE A 243 -7.33 -29.43 -24.07
N HIS A 244 -7.75 -28.18 -24.10
CA HIS A 244 -8.29 -27.47 -25.26
C HIS A 244 -7.33 -26.34 -25.63
N ALA A 245 -6.43 -26.59 -26.58
CA ALA A 245 -5.52 -25.58 -27.09
C ALA A 245 -6.05 -24.98 -28.41
N ALA A 246 -6.08 -23.65 -28.50
CA ALA A 246 -6.52 -22.95 -29.71
C ALA A 246 -5.60 -23.16 -30.92
N LYS A 247 -4.33 -23.52 -30.65
CA LYS A 247 -3.29 -23.80 -31.64
C LYS A 247 -2.36 -24.88 -31.09
N GLU A 248 -1.78 -25.69 -31.97
CA GLU A 248 -0.64 -26.54 -31.62
C GLU A 248 0.58 -25.67 -31.29
N HIS A 249 1.28 -25.99 -30.20
CA HIS A 249 2.49 -25.33 -29.73
C HIS A 249 2.36 -23.84 -29.38
N ILE A 250 1.60 -23.54 -28.32
CA ILE A 250 1.50 -22.18 -27.76
C ILE A 250 2.68 -21.94 -26.80
N LYS A 251 3.48 -20.92 -27.09
CA LYS A 251 4.73 -20.62 -26.40
C LYS A 251 4.56 -19.59 -25.28
N ILE A 252 5.16 -19.85 -24.12
CA ILE A 252 5.27 -18.93 -22.98
C ILE A 252 6.73 -18.66 -22.65
N TYR A 253 7.02 -17.48 -22.10
CA TYR A 253 8.37 -17.13 -21.65
C TYR A 253 8.42 -17.12 -20.12
N ALA A 254 8.81 -18.24 -19.53
CA ALA A 254 8.73 -18.45 -18.08
C ALA A 254 9.82 -19.39 -17.55
N ASP A 255 9.98 -19.45 -16.23
CA ASP A 255 10.83 -20.44 -15.57
C ASP A 255 10.07 -21.78 -15.48
N PRO A 256 10.57 -22.87 -16.09
CA PRO A 256 9.86 -24.14 -16.16
C PRO A 256 9.56 -24.72 -14.77
N LEU A 257 10.50 -24.59 -13.82
CA LEU A 257 10.37 -25.19 -12.50
C LEU A 257 9.24 -24.52 -11.71
N PHE A 258 9.15 -23.19 -11.80
CA PHE A 258 8.08 -22.44 -11.14
C PHE A 258 6.72 -22.62 -11.83
N MET A 259 6.69 -22.75 -13.15
CA MET A 259 5.43 -23.01 -13.88
C MET A 259 4.84 -24.38 -13.60
N VAL A 260 5.66 -25.43 -13.52
CA VAL A 260 5.19 -26.76 -13.09
C VAL A 260 4.54 -26.68 -11.71
N ARG A 261 5.10 -25.88 -10.79
CA ARG A 261 4.49 -25.68 -9.47
C ARG A 261 3.16 -24.94 -9.52
N VAL A 262 3.03 -23.93 -10.39
CA VAL A 262 1.76 -23.25 -10.62
C VAL A 262 0.70 -24.25 -11.08
N PHE A 263 1.02 -25.05 -12.10
CA PHE A 263 0.09 -26.03 -12.66
C PHE A 263 -0.25 -27.15 -11.69
N ASN A 264 0.72 -27.64 -10.91
CA ASN A 264 0.48 -28.66 -9.89
C ASN A 264 -0.43 -28.14 -8.77
N ASN A 265 -0.21 -26.91 -8.28
CA ASN A 265 -1.05 -26.31 -7.25
C ASN A 265 -2.49 -26.08 -7.75
N LEU A 266 -2.66 -25.60 -8.98
CA LEU A 266 -3.99 -25.43 -9.58
C LEU A 266 -4.68 -26.78 -9.84
N THR A 267 -3.97 -27.76 -10.38
CA THR A 267 -4.50 -29.10 -10.64
C THR A 267 -4.98 -29.76 -9.34
N SER A 268 -4.12 -29.76 -8.30
CA SER A 268 -4.47 -30.27 -6.98
C SER A 268 -5.69 -29.55 -6.39
N ASN A 269 -5.77 -28.23 -6.54
CA ASN A 269 -6.94 -27.45 -6.12
C ASN A 269 -8.21 -27.88 -6.87
N CYS A 270 -8.13 -28.00 -8.19
CA CYS A 270 -9.24 -28.43 -9.03
C CYS A 270 -9.71 -29.86 -8.73
N ILE A 271 -8.82 -30.79 -8.40
CA ILE A 271 -9.19 -32.14 -7.97
C ILE A 271 -9.92 -32.08 -6.62
N LYS A 272 -9.31 -31.40 -5.64
CA LYS A 272 -9.80 -31.35 -4.26
C LYS A 272 -11.17 -30.68 -4.10
N TYR A 273 -11.45 -29.65 -4.90
CA TYR A 273 -12.70 -28.88 -4.83
C TYR A 273 -13.64 -29.14 -6.02
N GLY A 274 -13.18 -29.83 -7.06
CA GLY A 274 -13.93 -30.15 -8.29
C GLY A 274 -14.45 -31.58 -8.39
N SER A 275 -14.18 -32.45 -7.41
CA SER A 275 -14.56 -33.87 -7.46
C SER A 275 -16.06 -34.11 -7.66
N SER A 276 -16.94 -33.22 -7.18
CA SER A 276 -18.38 -33.30 -7.43
C SER A 276 -18.74 -33.17 -8.91
N GLY A 277 -17.97 -32.41 -9.67
CA GLY A 277 -18.16 -32.18 -11.10
C GLY A 277 -17.47 -33.19 -12.02
N ARG A 278 -16.59 -34.05 -11.47
CA ARG A 278 -15.87 -35.14 -12.17
C ARG A 278 -15.05 -34.76 -13.40
N LYS A 279 -14.85 -33.47 -13.67
CA LYS A 279 -14.12 -33.01 -14.85
C LYS A 279 -13.25 -31.78 -14.56
N LEU A 280 -12.06 -31.76 -15.16
CA LEU A 280 -11.16 -30.61 -15.27
C LEU A 280 -10.96 -30.27 -16.75
N ASP A 281 -11.38 -29.09 -17.19
CA ASP A 281 -11.08 -28.59 -18.54
C ASP A 281 -9.97 -27.54 -18.44
N ILE A 282 -8.95 -27.66 -19.30
CA ILE A 282 -7.85 -26.69 -19.40
C ILE A 282 -7.90 -26.03 -20.76
N TYR A 283 -8.05 -24.71 -20.80
CA TYR A 283 -8.05 -23.95 -22.05
C TYR A 283 -6.76 -23.15 -22.19
N ILE A 284 -6.16 -23.19 -23.38
CA ILE A 284 -4.93 -22.45 -23.69
C ILE A 284 -5.16 -21.65 -24.96
N SER A 285 -4.99 -20.32 -24.88
CA SER A 285 -5.17 -19.42 -26.03
C SER A 285 -4.23 -18.23 -25.97
N GLU A 286 -3.77 -17.77 -27.13
CA GLU A 286 -3.08 -16.48 -27.25
C GLU A 286 -4.08 -15.33 -27.17
N THR A 287 -3.72 -14.28 -26.45
CA THR A 287 -4.45 -13.01 -26.37
C THR A 287 -3.93 -12.05 -27.44
N THR A 288 -4.73 -11.04 -27.77
CA THR A 288 -4.35 -10.00 -28.75
C THR A 288 -3.18 -9.13 -28.31
N GLU A 289 -2.77 -9.18 -27.04
CA GLU A 289 -1.72 -8.33 -26.45
C GLU A 289 -0.36 -9.04 -26.33
N GLY A 290 -0.16 -10.19 -26.99
CA GLY A 290 1.10 -10.93 -26.86
C GLY A 290 1.26 -11.63 -25.51
N LYS A 291 0.14 -12.00 -24.87
CA LYS A 291 0.12 -12.87 -23.68
C LYS A 291 -0.57 -14.19 -24.02
N VAL A 292 -0.25 -15.24 -23.29
CA VAL A 292 -0.97 -16.51 -23.30
C VAL A 292 -1.89 -16.56 -22.09
N GLN A 293 -3.16 -16.85 -22.35
CA GLN A 293 -4.16 -17.12 -21.32
C GLN A 293 -4.30 -18.63 -21.13
N ILE A 294 -4.22 -19.07 -19.87
CA ILE A 294 -4.39 -20.47 -19.45
C ILE A 294 -5.51 -20.52 -18.42
N ILE A 295 -6.55 -21.30 -18.68
CA ILE A 295 -7.73 -21.42 -17.81
C ILE A 295 -7.82 -22.84 -17.27
N PHE A 296 -7.78 -23.00 -15.96
CA PHE A 296 -8.12 -24.24 -15.26
C PHE A 296 -9.58 -24.15 -14.79
N ARG A 297 -10.46 -24.96 -15.39
CA ARG A 297 -11.90 -24.98 -15.11
C ARG A 297 -12.29 -26.27 -14.39
N ASN A 298 -12.83 -26.14 -13.18
CA ASN A 298 -13.47 -27.24 -12.47
C ASN A 298 -14.97 -26.99 -12.26
N TYR A 299 -15.76 -28.06 -12.18
CA TYR A 299 -17.23 -28.02 -12.05
C TYR A 299 -17.68 -28.31 -10.62
N GLY A 300 -16.91 -27.81 -9.66
CA GLY A 300 -17.04 -28.09 -8.23
C GLY A 300 -17.95 -27.13 -7.46
N ASP A 301 -17.73 -27.08 -6.15
CA ASP A 301 -18.44 -26.19 -5.25
C ASP A 301 -18.16 -24.71 -5.59
N MET A 302 -19.20 -23.88 -5.50
CA MET A 302 -19.09 -22.45 -5.75
C MET A 302 -18.32 -21.76 -4.61
N ILE A 303 -17.40 -20.88 -4.98
CA ILE A 303 -16.72 -19.96 -4.07
C ILE A 303 -17.64 -18.75 -3.87
N ASP A 304 -17.93 -18.39 -2.61
CA ASP A 304 -18.74 -17.21 -2.33
C ASP A 304 -18.04 -15.94 -2.84
N ALA A 305 -18.82 -14.97 -3.36
CA ALA A 305 -18.27 -13.73 -3.90
C ALA A 305 -17.40 -12.93 -2.89
N LYS A 306 -17.69 -13.07 -1.59
CA LYS A 306 -16.89 -12.47 -0.50
C LYS A 306 -15.47 -13.05 -0.40
N ASP A 307 -15.28 -14.29 -0.83
CA ASP A 307 -14.05 -15.07 -0.66
C ASP A 307 -13.13 -14.95 -1.89
N ILE A 308 -13.67 -14.56 -3.05
CA ILE A 308 -12.94 -14.41 -4.32
C ILE A 308 -11.76 -13.42 -4.17
N GLY A 309 -12.02 -12.25 -3.58
CA GLY A 309 -11.01 -11.20 -3.40
C GLY A 309 -9.90 -11.57 -2.42
N THR A 310 -10.12 -12.60 -1.60
CA THR A 310 -9.16 -13.06 -0.58
C THR A 310 -8.57 -14.43 -0.88
N LEU A 311 -8.99 -15.11 -1.94
CA LEU A 311 -8.60 -16.49 -2.24
C LEU A 311 -7.09 -16.66 -2.44
N PHE A 312 -6.44 -15.64 -3.02
CA PHE A 312 -4.99 -15.61 -3.22
C PHE A 312 -4.24 -14.99 -2.05
N ASN A 313 -4.93 -14.57 -0.99
CA ASN A 313 -4.26 -14.14 0.23
C ASN A 313 -3.60 -15.34 0.91
N ARG A 314 -2.47 -15.08 1.54
CA ARG A 314 -1.67 -16.08 2.26
C ARG A 314 -2.56 -16.83 3.26
N LEU A 315 -2.58 -18.16 3.17
CA LEU A 315 -3.23 -19.05 4.15
C LEU A 315 -4.73 -18.77 4.33
N TYR A 316 -5.38 -18.18 3.32
CA TYR A 316 -6.82 -17.99 3.32
C TYR A 316 -7.52 -19.33 3.06
N ARG A 317 -8.51 -19.64 3.88
CA ARG A 317 -9.42 -20.77 3.69
C ARG A 317 -10.85 -20.25 3.84
N ALA A 318 -11.72 -20.57 2.88
CA ALA A 318 -13.12 -20.22 2.99
C ALA A 318 -13.75 -20.94 4.20
N GLU A 319 -14.36 -20.19 5.12
CA GLU A 319 -14.91 -20.68 6.40
C GLU A 319 -15.91 -21.84 6.25
N LYS A 320 -16.51 -22.00 5.07
CA LYS A 320 -17.50 -23.06 4.80
C LYS A 320 -16.92 -24.48 4.70
N THR A 321 -15.60 -24.67 4.64
CA THR A 321 -14.98 -26.00 4.69
C THR A 321 -14.58 -26.39 6.11
N CYS A 322 -15.58 -26.45 7.00
CA CYS A 322 -15.42 -26.96 8.38
C CYS A 322 -15.19 -28.49 8.40
N GLU A 323 -15.47 -29.18 7.29
CA GLU A 323 -15.14 -30.59 7.13
C GLU A 323 -13.71 -30.77 6.60
N LYS A 324 -12.79 -31.15 7.49
CA LYS A 324 -11.66 -32.10 7.30
C LYS A 324 -10.89 -32.16 5.96
N ARG A 325 -10.88 -31.14 5.10
CA ARG A 325 -10.13 -31.17 3.84
C ARG A 325 -8.74 -30.55 4.02
N GLU A 326 -7.73 -31.40 4.16
CA GLU A 326 -6.29 -31.10 4.36
C GLU A 326 -5.69 -30.16 3.32
N GLY A 327 -4.93 -29.15 3.74
CA GLY A 327 -4.18 -28.25 2.85
C GLY A 327 -3.74 -26.97 3.55
N THR A 328 -2.50 -26.56 3.29
CA THR A 328 -1.85 -25.43 3.97
C THR A 328 -2.50 -24.08 3.67
N GLY A 329 -3.22 -23.93 2.56
CA GLY A 329 -3.69 -22.62 2.09
C GLY A 329 -2.58 -21.74 1.51
N LEU A 330 -1.37 -22.29 1.33
CA LEU A 330 -0.26 -21.63 0.64
C LEU A 330 -0.33 -21.81 -0.88
N GLY A 331 -0.92 -22.90 -1.38
CA GLY A 331 -0.85 -23.27 -2.80
C GLY A 331 -1.28 -22.14 -3.76
N LEU A 332 -2.47 -21.57 -3.57
CA LEU A 332 -2.94 -20.47 -4.43
C LEU A 332 -2.16 -19.16 -4.22
N ALA A 333 -1.64 -18.92 -3.01
CA ALA A 333 -0.77 -17.78 -2.75
C ALA A 333 0.60 -17.93 -3.44
N ILE A 334 1.15 -19.14 -3.50
CA ILE A 334 2.35 -19.48 -4.28
C ILE A 334 2.06 -19.28 -5.76
N VAL A 335 0.92 -19.76 -6.26
CA VAL A 335 0.52 -19.54 -7.66
C VAL A 335 0.54 -18.05 -8.00
N LYS A 336 -0.13 -17.22 -7.20
CA LYS A 336 -0.16 -15.76 -7.43
C LYS A 336 1.24 -15.16 -7.38
N ALA A 337 2.02 -15.47 -6.35
CA ALA A 337 3.36 -14.90 -6.19
C ALA A 337 4.29 -15.29 -7.36
N VAL A 338 4.21 -16.54 -7.84
CA VAL A 338 4.97 -17.00 -9.00
C VAL A 338 4.51 -16.31 -10.28
N VAL A 339 3.20 -16.22 -10.53
CA VAL A 339 2.67 -15.58 -11.74
C VAL A 339 3.03 -14.09 -11.77
N GLU A 340 2.92 -13.40 -10.64
CA GLU A 340 3.35 -12.00 -10.50
C GLU A 340 4.86 -11.83 -10.69
N LEU A 341 5.69 -12.78 -10.20
CA LEU A 341 7.14 -12.79 -10.42
C LEU A 341 7.50 -12.91 -11.91
N HIS A 342 6.60 -13.49 -12.72
CA HIS A 342 6.71 -13.58 -14.18
C HIS A 342 6.03 -12.41 -14.92
N ASN A 343 5.66 -11.32 -14.21
CA ASN A 343 4.89 -10.19 -14.75
C ASN A 343 3.54 -10.60 -15.36
N GLY A 344 2.96 -11.71 -14.90
CA GLY A 344 1.65 -12.18 -15.29
C GLY A 344 0.54 -11.72 -14.33
N SER A 345 -0.68 -12.12 -14.62
CA SER A 345 -1.84 -11.95 -13.75
C SER A 345 -2.54 -13.28 -13.50
N ILE A 346 -3.18 -13.40 -12.34
CA ILE A 346 -4.09 -14.50 -12.03
C ILE A 346 -5.41 -13.97 -11.51
N GLU A 347 -6.51 -14.51 -12.03
CA GLU A 347 -7.87 -14.20 -11.62
C GLU A 347 -8.65 -15.48 -11.35
N VAL A 348 -9.73 -15.36 -10.57
CA VAL A 348 -10.67 -16.46 -10.34
C VAL A 348 -12.09 -15.97 -10.54
N THR A 349 -12.85 -16.72 -11.33
CA THR A 349 -14.29 -16.50 -11.48
C THR A 349 -15.00 -17.77 -11.04
N SER A 350 -15.98 -17.64 -10.13
CA SER A 350 -16.73 -18.80 -9.64
C SER A 350 -18.23 -18.55 -9.78
N SER A 351 -18.93 -19.58 -10.21
CA SER A 351 -20.37 -19.62 -10.41
C SER A 351 -20.92 -20.94 -9.87
N LYS A 352 -22.24 -21.06 -9.77
CA LYS A 352 -22.89 -22.33 -9.37
C LYS A 352 -22.58 -23.53 -10.27
N LYS A 353 -22.02 -23.30 -11.47
CA LYS A 353 -21.75 -24.36 -12.45
C LYS A 353 -20.27 -24.68 -12.59
N LYS A 354 -19.39 -23.70 -12.36
CA LYS A 354 -17.96 -23.82 -12.65
C LYS A 354 -17.16 -22.76 -11.90
N THR A 355 -15.90 -23.08 -11.65
CA THR A 355 -14.87 -22.17 -11.18
C THR A 355 -13.72 -22.20 -12.19
N ASP A 356 -13.36 -21.01 -12.68
CA ASP A 356 -12.30 -20.80 -13.67
C ASP A 356 -11.16 -20.03 -12.98
N PHE A 357 -9.98 -20.64 -12.91
CA PHE A 357 -8.72 -19.97 -12.56
C PHE A 357 -8.03 -19.57 -13.85
N ILE A 358 -7.84 -18.26 -14.06
CA ILE A 358 -7.36 -17.68 -15.32
C ILE A 358 -5.98 -17.08 -15.06
N ILE A 359 -4.96 -17.60 -15.74
CA ILE A 359 -3.59 -17.09 -15.71
C ILE A 359 -3.29 -16.41 -17.04
N GLU A 360 -2.65 -15.24 -17.00
CA GLU A 360 -2.05 -14.60 -18.18
C GLU A 360 -0.56 -14.40 -17.99
N ILE A 361 0.25 -14.88 -18.93
CA ILE A 361 1.71 -14.78 -18.93
C ILE A 361 2.19 -14.31 -20.31
N ALA A 362 3.29 -13.56 -20.37
CA ALA A 362 3.85 -13.10 -21.64
C ALA A 362 4.27 -14.25 -22.56
N ASN A 363 4.00 -14.11 -23.87
CA ASN A 363 4.42 -15.07 -24.89
C ASN A 363 5.87 -14.86 -25.36
N CYS A 364 6.51 -13.76 -24.95
CA CYS A 364 7.86 -13.40 -25.33
C CYS A 364 8.57 -12.62 -24.21
N LYS A 365 9.88 -12.44 -24.36
CA LYS A 365 10.70 -11.68 -23.41
C LYS A 365 10.21 -10.23 -23.34
N VAL A 366 9.59 -9.87 -22.22
CA VAL A 366 9.25 -8.47 -21.92
C VAL A 366 10.56 -7.72 -21.74
N MET A 367 10.90 -6.83 -22.69
CA MET A 367 11.94 -5.82 -22.46
C MET A 367 11.35 -4.79 -21.49
N LEU A 368 11.79 -4.84 -20.23
CA LEU A 368 11.55 -3.77 -19.27
C LEU A 368 12.42 -2.55 -19.58
#